data_AF-A0A7Y9UQU8-F1
#
_entry.id   AF-A0A7Y9UQU8-F1
#
_cell.length_a   1.000
_cell.length_b   1.000
_cell.length_c   1.000
_cell.angle_alpha   90.00
_cell.angle_beta   90.00
_cell.angle_gamma   90.00
#
_symmetry.space_group_name_H-M   'P 1'
#
loop_
_entity.id
_entity.type
_entity.pdbx_description
1 polymer ?
#
loop_
_entity_poly.entity_id
_entity_poly.type
_entity_poly.pdbx_seq_one_letter_code
_entity_poly.pdbx_strand_id
1 'polypeptide(L)'
;MTAKSVRNRLVFSIIRHLPSMLTREEHLKRSKKAALALLSAGRMREAVSSMMTDIVKSPSSALPHEIHAFGICAAAAGDTKAVREYIEGFI
;
A
#
# COMPACT_ATOMS: atom_id res chain seq x y z
N MET A 1 1.63 44.08 12.46
CA MET A 1 1.42 42.63 12.30
C MET A 1 1.76 41.94 13.61
N THR A 2 0.80 41.29 14.27
CA THR A 2 0.96 40.77 15.64
C THR A 2 1.50 39.34 15.63
N ALA A 3 2.37 39.01 16.59
CA ALA A 3 3.01 37.69 16.75
C ALA A 3 2.03 36.49 16.78
N LYS A 4 0.75 36.76 17.11
CA LYS A 4 -0.35 35.79 17.10
C LYS A 4 -0.70 35.30 15.67
N SER A 5 -0.61 36.18 14.68
CA SER A 5 -0.92 35.88 13.27
C SER A 5 0.17 35.02 12.60
N VAL A 6 1.44 35.26 12.94
CA VAL A 6 2.58 34.48 12.43
C VAL A 6 2.58 33.05 12.99
N ARG A 7 2.24 32.89 14.28
CA ARG A 7 2.12 31.58 14.94
C ARG A 7 1.04 30.71 14.30
N ASN A 8 -0.11 31.29 13.95
CA ASN A 8 -1.19 30.55 13.28
C ASN A 8 -0.79 30.06 11.88
N ARG A 9 -0.01 30.85 11.13
CA ARG A 9 0.51 30.48 9.81
C ARG A 9 1.55 29.35 9.90
N LEU A 10 2.43 29.41 10.90
CA LEU A 10 3.45 28.38 11.13
C LEU A 10 2.81 27.05 11.56
N VAL A 11 1.82 27.08 12.45
CA VAL A 11 1.08 25.87 12.86
C VAL A 11 0.35 25.25 11.67
N PHE A 12 -0.32 26.04 10.82
CA PHE A 12 -0.94 25.54 9.59
C PHE A 12 0.07 24.95 8.59
N SER A 13 1.26 25.53 8.49
CA SER A 13 2.32 25.04 7.60
C SER A 13 2.94 23.74 8.10
N ILE A 14 3.10 23.58 9.42
CA ILE A 14 3.63 22.37 10.05
C ILE A 14 2.61 21.22 9.96
N ILE A 15 1.32 21.49 10.16
CA ILE A 15 0.25 20.49 9.99
C ILE A 15 0.16 20.01 8.53
N ARG A 16 0.39 20.89 7.54
CA ARG A 16 0.45 20.52 6.11
C ARG A 16 1.70 19.72 5.72
N HIS A 17 2.68 19.59 6.61
CA HIS A 17 3.94 18.88 6.37
C HIS A 17 4.18 17.72 7.35
N LEU A 18 3.19 17.35 8.17
CA LEU A 18 3.20 16.00 8.70
C LEU A 18 3.03 15.06 7.51
N PRO A 19 3.98 14.13 7.24
CA PRO A 19 3.66 13.00 6.38
C PRO A 19 2.41 12.39 6.99
N SER A 20 1.31 12.35 6.23
CA SER A 20 0.08 11.71 6.70
C SER A 20 0.50 10.31 7.11
N MET A 21 0.58 10.04 8.40
CA MET A 21 0.79 8.70 8.92
C MET A 21 -0.51 7.96 8.61
N LEU A 22 -0.66 7.55 7.35
CA LEU A 22 -1.73 6.69 6.90
C LEU A 22 -1.71 5.52 7.86
N THR A 23 -2.87 5.26 8.46
CA THR A 23 -3.03 4.08 9.29
C THR A 23 -2.71 2.85 8.43
N ARG A 24 -2.29 1.75 9.07
CA ARG A 24 -2.01 0.50 8.38
C ARG A 24 -3.17 0.09 7.47
N GLU A 25 -4.40 0.28 7.92
CA GLU A 25 -5.61 -0.02 7.15
C GLU A 25 -5.76 0.86 5.91
N GLU A 26 -5.52 2.17 6.02
CA GLU A 26 -5.59 3.08 4.88
C GLU A 26 -4.48 2.80 3.87
N HIS A 27 -3.28 2.47 4.36
CA HIS A 27 -2.17 2.04 3.52
C HIS A 27 -2.51 0.75 2.77
N LEU A 28 -3.06 -0.25 3.46
CA LEU A 28 -3.45 -1.52 2.87
C LEU A 28 -4.58 -1.35 1.85
N LYS A 29 -5.59 -0.53 2.17
CA LYS A 29 -6.70 -0.21 1.26
C LYS A 29 -6.19 0.44 -0.03
N ARG A 30 -5.24 1.38 0.09
CA ARG A 30 -4.59 2.02 -1.06
C ARG A 30 -3.78 1.01 -1.88
N SER A 31 -3.02 0.14 -1.21
CA SER A 31 -2.23 -0.91 -1.83
C SER A 31 -3.10 -1.86 -2.65
N LYS A 32 -4.15 -2.42 -2.03
CA LYS A 32 -5.11 -3.30 -2.69
C LYS A 32 -5.76 -2.63 -3.89
N LYS A 33 -6.17 -1.36 -3.77
CA LYS A 33 -6.76 -0.61 -4.89
C LYS A 33 -5.80 -0.51 -6.08
N ALA A 34 -4.52 -0.20 -5.84
CA ALA A 34 -3.51 -0.13 -6.89
C ALA A 34 -3.25 -1.51 -7.52
N ALA A 35 -3.10 -2.54 -6.71
CA ALA A 35 -2.85 -3.90 -7.18
C ALA A 35 -4.03 -4.46 -8.00
N LEU A 36 -5.27 -4.22 -7.57
CA LEU A 36 -6.47 -4.63 -8.32
C LEU A 36 -6.60 -3.88 -9.66
N ALA A 37 -6.20 -2.62 -9.73
CA ALA A 37 -6.16 -1.88 -10.99
C ALA A 37 -5.14 -2.48 -11.96
N LEU A 38 -3.95 -2.85 -11.47
CA LEU A 38 -2.93 -3.54 -12.27
C LEU A 38 -3.41 -4.92 -12.73
N LEU A 39 -4.07 -5.68 -11.85
CA LEU A 39 -4.65 -6.98 -12.20
C LEU A 39 -5.72 -6.86 -13.29
N SER A 40 -6.59 -5.84 -13.19
CA SER A 40 -7.64 -5.57 -14.19
C SER A 40 -7.06 -5.17 -15.55
N ALA A 41 -5.85 -4.62 -15.57
CA ALA A 41 -5.09 -4.32 -16.78
C ALA A 41 -4.27 -5.53 -17.30
N GLY A 42 -4.41 -6.72 -16.72
CA GLY A 42 -3.65 -7.93 -17.08
C GLY A 42 -2.21 -7.94 -16.58
N ARG A 43 -1.79 -6.95 -15.77
CA ARG A 43 -0.41 -6.76 -15.30
C ARG A 43 -0.18 -7.52 -13.99
N MET A 44 -0.32 -8.84 -14.02
CA MET A 44 -0.31 -9.70 -12.82
C MET A 44 0.98 -9.60 -11.98
N ARG A 45 2.14 -9.65 -12.62
CA ARG A 45 3.45 -9.55 -11.92
C ARG A 45 3.60 -8.21 -11.19
N GLU A 46 3.08 -7.15 -11.79
CA GLU A 46 3.15 -5.80 -11.23
C GLU A 46 2.12 -5.63 -10.11
N ALA A 47 0.94 -6.24 -10.25
CA ALA A 47 -0.05 -6.30 -9.17
C ALA A 47 0.55 -6.96 -7.90
N VAL A 48 1.22 -8.10 -8.05
CA VAL A 48 1.90 -8.79 -6.94
C VAL A 48 3.03 -7.95 -6.37
N SER A 49 3.90 -7.40 -7.22
CA SER A 49 5.04 -6.57 -6.79
C SER A 49 4.57 -5.31 -6.03
N SER A 50 3.47 -4.69 -6.47
CA SER A 50 2.88 -3.53 -5.80
C SER A 50 2.46 -3.85 -4.36
N MET A 51 1.85 -5.01 -4.12
CA MET A 51 1.50 -5.45 -2.76
C MET A 51 2.75 -5.71 -1.91
N MET A 52 3.75 -6.40 -2.47
CA MET A 52 5.00 -6.71 -1.75
C MET A 52 5.72 -5.45 -1.29
N THR A 53 5.79 -4.44 -2.15
CA THR A 53 6.53 -3.20 -1.88
C THR A 53 5.91 -2.39 -0.74
N ASP A 54 4.59 -2.45 -0.58
CA ASP A 54 3.87 -1.76 0.51
C ASP A 54 3.98 -2.52 1.84
N ILE A 55 4.01 -3.84 1.81
CA ILE A 55 4.20 -4.68 3.01
C ILE A 55 5.59 -4.48 3.64
N VAL A 56 6.63 -4.34 2.81
CA VAL A 56 8.01 -4.11 3.28
C VAL A 56 8.17 -2.74 3.97
N LYS A 57 7.29 -1.77 3.66
CA LYS A 57 7.31 -0.43 4.28
C LYS A 57 6.57 -0.35 5.61
N SER A 58 5.83 -1.38 5.99
CA SER A 58 5.14 -1.46 7.28
C SER A 58 6.03 -2.23 8.27
N PRO A 59 6.62 -1.57 9.30
CA PRO A 59 7.54 -2.22 10.24
C PRO A 59 6.90 -3.33 11.08
N SER A 60 5.56 -3.44 11.08
CA SER A 60 4.81 -4.43 11.85
C SER A 60 4.41 -5.68 11.05
N SER A 61 4.70 -5.75 9.74
CA SER A 61 4.31 -6.89 8.90
C SER A 61 5.51 -7.69 8.45
N ALA A 62 6.08 -8.46 9.37
CA ALA A 62 6.83 -9.66 9.02
C ALA A 62 5.84 -10.71 8.47
N LEU A 63 5.33 -10.46 7.26
CA LEU A 63 4.53 -11.46 6.57
C LEU A 63 5.46 -12.63 6.18
N PRO A 64 5.04 -13.88 6.41
CA PRO A 64 5.83 -15.04 6.04
C PRO A 64 6.18 -14.99 4.54
N HIS A 65 7.45 -15.24 4.21
CA HIS A 65 7.95 -15.19 2.83
C HIS A 65 7.15 -16.12 1.89
N GLU A 66 6.55 -17.18 2.43
CA GLU A 66 5.71 -18.12 1.70
C GLU A 66 4.47 -17.45 1.07
N ILE A 67 3.91 -16.42 1.72
CA ILE A 67 2.74 -15.70 1.18
C ILE A 67 3.11 -14.96 -0.11
N HIS A 68 4.32 -14.39 -0.17
CA HIS A 68 4.82 -13.76 -1.40
C HIS A 68 5.13 -14.78 -2.49
N ALA A 69 5.64 -15.95 -2.12
CA ALA A 69 5.88 -17.04 -3.08
C ALA A 69 4.57 -17.47 -3.75
N PHE A 70 3.47 -17.57 -3.00
CA PHE A 70 2.15 -17.84 -3.57
C PHE A 70 1.75 -16.81 -4.65
N GLY A 71 1.82 -15.52 -4.34
CA GLY A 71 1.50 -14.46 -5.30
C GLY A 71 2.37 -14.52 -6.56
N ILE A 72 3.67 -14.75 -6.40
CA ILE A 72 4.62 -14.88 -7.52
C ILE A 72 4.27 -16.09 -8.40
N CYS A 73 4.01 -17.25 -7.80
CA CYS A 73 3.65 -18.47 -8.52
C CYS A 73 2.31 -18.30 -9.28
N ALA A 74 1.30 -17.70 -8.65
CA ALA A 74 0.02 -17.42 -9.29
C ALA A 74 0.18 -16.50 -10.51
N ALA A 75 0.96 -15.42 -10.38
CA ALA A 75 1.24 -14.52 -11.50
C ALA A 75 2.07 -15.18 -12.61
N ALA A 76 2.98 -16.09 -12.28
CA ALA A 76 3.76 -16.85 -13.26
C ALA A 76 2.90 -17.86 -14.03
N ALA A 77 1.91 -18.46 -13.35
CA ALA A 77 0.94 -19.39 -13.94
C ALA A 77 -0.16 -18.70 -14.75
N GLY A 78 -0.26 -17.36 -14.70
CA GLY A 78 -1.36 -16.63 -15.33
C GLY A 78 -2.71 -16.79 -14.61
N ASP A 79 -2.71 -17.30 -13.38
CA ASP A 79 -3.92 -17.52 -12.60
C ASP A 79 -4.41 -16.21 -11.98
N THR A 80 -5.26 -15.52 -12.75
CA THR A 80 -5.84 -14.23 -12.34
C THR A 80 -6.68 -14.35 -11.07
N LYS A 81 -7.34 -15.50 -10.84
CA LYS A 81 -8.17 -15.71 -9.65
C LYS A 81 -7.28 -15.85 -8.40
N ALA A 82 -6.23 -16.67 -8.47
CA ALA A 82 -5.29 -16.82 -7.37
C ALA A 82 -4.54 -15.51 -7.06
N VAL A 83 -4.19 -14.70 -8.08
CA VAL A 83 -3.60 -13.37 -7.84
C VAL A 83 -4.59 -12.43 -7.14
N ARG A 84 -5.88 -12.49 -7.47
CA ARG A 84 -6.91 -11.72 -6.75
C ARG A 84 -7.02 -12.15 -5.29
N GLU A 85 -7.08 -13.45 -5.04
CA GLU A 85 -7.16 -14.02 -3.68
C GLU A 85 -5.94 -13.63 -2.84
N TYR A 86 -4.74 -13.64 -3.43
CA TYR A 86 -3.53 -13.11 -2.82
C TYR A 86 -3.69 -11.64 -2.40
N ILE A 87 -4.14 -10.76 -3.30
CA ILE A 87 -4.30 -9.33 -3.02
C ILE A 87 -5.36 -9.08 -1.93
N GLU A 88 -6.49 -9.77 -2.00
CA GLU A 88 -7.61 -9.56 -1.10
C GLU A 88 -7.38 -10.16 0.29
N GLY A 89 -6.55 -11.21 0.40
CA GLY A 89 -6.27 -11.95 1.64
C GLY A 89 -5.48 -11.22 2.72
N PHE A 90 -4.88 -10.06 2.42
CA PHE A 90 -4.20 -9.25 3.43
C PHE A 90 -5.22 -8.52 4.34
N ILE A 91 -5.11 -8.65 5.66
CA ILE A 91 -5.96 -7.96 6.66
C ILE A 91 -5.14 -6.87 7.34
#